data_AF-A0A821W504-F1
#
_entry.id   AF-A0A821W504-F1
#
_cell.length_a   1.000
_cell.length_b   1.000
_cell.length_c   1.000
_cell.angle_alpha   90.00
_cell.angle_beta   90.00
_cell.angle_gamma   90.00
#
_symmetry.space_group_name_H-M   'P 1'
#
loop_
_entity.id
_entity.type
_entity.pdbx_description
1 polymer ?
#
loop_
_entity_poly.entity_id
_entity_poly.type
_entity_poly.pdbx_seq_one_letter_code
_entity_poly.pdbx_strand_id
1 'polypeptide(L)'
;MILGNHETLMKAKGVYYGLVEAQNIHLKTKDKNVEENENDADDKAATALAYDKARSLSYHRQDTIDKKTVKNETNDKTDEAKAVVEYKGPAPFFAMLAMNRPELDVILFACIACVCNGGIQPAFGVILSKVIAVFQTCDPQLQEKRVLTYILIFVGLGVLMLFTMFLQSFLFAISGESLTQRLRAKIFRTLLQQDIAYFDQAENNTGALCTRLATEASDVQGATGVRIGTMLQNISNLGVGIVLAFIYGWSLTLIMLAFVPFMILAGFLQTYLLTGIADKDKKVLEEAGKIAVESISNIRTVAQLTKEQYFADEYCKLLDFPYRNSLKRAHIFGILFSISDSIMFFAQAALFTFGAWQVERGNMSFENIMLVLNCILFGAMAVGQTASLAPDYSKAISSSKNILSLFQRVPTIDNSSTVGNELTTFDGQIDLIDLQFHYPNRPEVQVL
;
A
#
# COMPACT_ATOMS: atom_id res chain seq x y z
N MET A 1 31.09 -46.74 -8.50
CA MET A 1 30.61 -45.97 -9.67
C MET A 1 31.03 -46.72 -10.92
N ILE A 2 30.09 -47.16 -11.74
CA ILE A 2 30.42 -47.76 -13.05
C ILE A 2 30.59 -46.59 -14.02
N LEU A 3 31.83 -46.35 -14.48
CA LEU A 3 32.12 -45.38 -15.54
C LEU A 3 31.99 -46.08 -16.89
N GLY A 4 31.25 -45.47 -17.80
CA GLY A 4 31.02 -45.99 -19.14
C GLY A 4 30.46 -44.92 -20.07
N ASN A 5 30.55 -45.15 -21.37
CA ASN A 5 29.96 -44.27 -22.38
C ASN A 5 28.43 -44.48 -22.44
N HIS A 6 27.68 -43.55 -23.04
CA HIS A 6 26.22 -43.58 -23.03
C HIS A 6 25.63 -44.93 -23.47
N GLU A 7 26.15 -45.54 -24.54
CA GLU A 7 25.68 -46.85 -25.03
C GLU A 7 25.92 -48.00 -24.06
N THR A 8 27.04 -48.00 -23.32
CA THR A 8 27.34 -49.08 -22.37
C THR A 8 26.49 -48.97 -21.11
N LEU A 9 26.20 -47.73 -20.67
CA LEU A 9 25.31 -47.48 -19.53
C LEU A 9 23.83 -47.73 -19.86
N MET A 10 23.40 -47.51 -21.11
CA MET A 10 22.05 -47.87 -21.57
C MET A 10 21.84 -49.38 -21.64
N LYS A 11 22.86 -50.16 -22.06
CA LYS A 11 22.79 -51.63 -22.07
C LYS A 11 22.80 -52.25 -20.68
N ALA A 12 23.47 -51.60 -19.72
CA ALA A 12 23.59 -52.10 -18.34
C ALA A 12 22.30 -51.98 -17.50
N LYS A 13 21.25 -51.31 -18.01
CA LYS A 13 19.93 -51.13 -17.35
C LYS A 13 20.01 -50.76 -15.86
N GLY A 14 20.99 -49.93 -15.49
CA GLY A 14 21.20 -49.45 -14.11
C GLY A 14 20.52 -48.10 -13.85
N VAL A 15 20.94 -47.43 -12.77
CA VAL A 15 20.38 -46.13 -12.32
C VAL A 15 20.41 -45.05 -13.42
N TYR A 16 21.46 -45.01 -14.23
CA TYR A 16 21.58 -44.08 -15.37
C TYR A 16 20.49 -44.31 -16.43
N TYR A 17 20.19 -45.57 -16.77
CA TYR A 17 19.13 -45.93 -17.71
C TYR A 17 17.76 -45.46 -17.20
N GLY A 18 17.47 -45.65 -15.90
CA GLY A 18 16.22 -45.18 -15.29
C GLY A 18 16.06 -43.66 -15.31
N LEU A 19 17.15 -42.90 -15.13
CA LEU A 19 17.12 -41.43 -15.23
C LEU A 19 16.87 -40.94 -16.66
N VAL A 20 17.50 -41.58 -17.66
CA VAL A 20 17.28 -41.26 -19.09
C VAL A 20 15.86 -41.62 -19.53
N GLU A 21 15.33 -42.74 -19.05
CA GLU A 21 13.95 -43.16 -19.35
C GLU A 21 12.91 -42.24 -18.70
N ALA A 22 13.14 -41.80 -17.45
CA ALA A 22 12.31 -40.80 -16.79
C ALA A 22 12.30 -39.45 -17.54
N GLN A 23 13.44 -39.05 -18.11
CA GLN A 23 13.55 -37.84 -18.92
C GLN A 23 12.80 -37.97 -20.26
N ASN A 24 12.89 -39.14 -20.91
CA ASN A 24 12.15 -39.43 -22.14
C ASN A 24 10.63 -39.50 -21.93
N ILE A 25 10.17 -39.97 -20.76
CA ILE A 25 8.75 -39.92 -20.37
C ILE A 25 8.30 -38.46 -20.25
N HIS A 26 9.13 -37.58 -19.67
CA HIS A 26 8.80 -36.16 -19.54
C HIS A 26 8.69 -35.45 -20.90
N LEU A 27 9.55 -35.80 -21.86
CA LEU A 27 9.49 -35.29 -23.24
C LEU A 27 8.25 -35.79 -24.00
N LYS A 28 7.92 -37.10 -23.90
CA LYS A 28 6.69 -37.65 -24.50
C LYS A 28 5.41 -37.05 -23.92
N THR A 29 5.44 -36.62 -22.65
CA THR A 29 4.30 -35.94 -22.01
C THR A 29 4.14 -34.50 -22.52
N LYS A 30 5.24 -33.87 -22.98
CA LYS A 30 5.23 -32.54 -23.58
C LYS A 30 4.69 -32.55 -25.02
N ASP A 31 5.03 -33.57 -25.80
CA ASP A 31 4.53 -33.72 -27.18
C ASP A 31 3.07 -34.18 -27.26
N LYS A 32 2.56 -34.95 -26.28
CA LYS A 32 1.15 -35.34 -26.23
C LYS A 32 0.16 -34.21 -25.87
N ASN A 33 0.64 -33.01 -25.52
CA ASN A 33 -0.22 -31.86 -25.23
C ASN A 33 -0.62 -31.05 -26.49
N VAL A 34 -0.34 -31.56 -27.70
CA VAL A 34 -0.68 -30.88 -28.98
C VAL A 34 -1.61 -31.68 -29.89
N GLU A 35 -1.94 -32.94 -29.59
CA GLU A 35 -2.95 -33.69 -30.38
C GLU A 35 -4.07 -34.22 -29.49
N GLU A 36 -5.23 -33.57 -29.60
CA GLU A 36 -6.50 -34.08 -29.10
C GLU A 36 -6.87 -35.37 -29.84
N ASN A 37 -7.13 -36.44 -29.09
CA ASN A 37 -8.15 -37.42 -29.45
C ASN A 37 -8.69 -38.12 -28.20
N GLU A 38 -10.01 -38.22 -28.18
CA GLU A 38 -10.83 -38.85 -27.15
C GLU A 38 -10.59 -40.38 -27.11
N ASN A 39 -10.49 -40.88 -25.88
CA ASN A 39 -10.59 -42.28 -25.41
C ASN A 39 -9.35 -42.69 -24.62
N ASP A 40 -9.42 -42.48 -23.29
CA ASP A 40 -8.83 -43.33 -22.24
C ASP A 40 -8.91 -42.56 -20.90
N ALA A 41 -10.01 -42.76 -20.18
CA ALA A 41 -10.33 -42.04 -18.94
C ALA A 41 -9.75 -42.70 -17.67
N ASP A 42 -9.39 -43.99 -17.72
CA ASP A 42 -8.97 -44.73 -16.52
C ASP A 42 -7.46 -44.58 -16.20
N ASP A 43 -6.60 -44.43 -17.21
CA ASP A 43 -5.13 -44.34 -17.00
C ASP A 43 -4.66 -42.95 -16.53
N LYS A 44 -5.46 -41.91 -16.81
CA LYS A 44 -5.23 -40.53 -16.35
C LYS A 44 -5.48 -40.39 -14.83
N ALA A 45 -6.36 -41.21 -14.26
CA ALA A 45 -6.70 -41.15 -12.84
C ALA A 45 -5.57 -41.69 -11.95
N ALA A 46 -4.89 -42.76 -12.37
CA ALA A 46 -3.77 -43.37 -11.63
C ALA A 46 -2.52 -42.47 -11.63
N THR A 47 -2.25 -41.83 -12.76
CA THR A 47 -1.06 -40.97 -12.93
C THR A 47 -1.20 -39.63 -12.19
N ALA A 48 -2.41 -39.06 -12.16
CA ALA A 48 -2.72 -37.89 -11.34
C ALA A 48 -2.60 -38.17 -9.83
N LEU A 49 -2.97 -39.38 -9.40
CA LEU A 49 -2.89 -39.82 -8.00
C LEU A 49 -1.44 -40.01 -7.52
N ALA A 50 -0.54 -40.44 -8.41
CA ALA A 50 0.89 -40.53 -8.13
C ALA A 50 1.57 -39.14 -8.06
N TYR A 51 1.12 -38.20 -8.91
CA TYR A 51 1.62 -36.81 -8.92
C TYR A 51 1.21 -36.04 -7.64
N ASP A 52 -0.02 -36.23 -7.17
CA ASP A 52 -0.51 -35.59 -5.93
C ASP A 52 0.13 -36.18 -4.67
N LYS A 53 0.39 -37.49 -4.67
CA LYS A 53 1.09 -38.17 -3.56
C LYS A 53 2.56 -37.75 -3.44
N ALA A 54 3.22 -37.40 -4.54
CA ALA A 54 4.56 -36.84 -4.52
C ALA A 54 4.58 -35.37 -4.05
N ARG A 55 3.49 -34.61 -4.30
CA ARG A 55 3.32 -33.22 -3.87
C ARG A 55 2.96 -33.09 -2.38
N SER A 56 2.24 -34.06 -1.81
CA SER A 56 1.94 -34.08 -0.36
C SER A 56 3.15 -34.49 0.49
N LEU A 57 4.03 -35.36 -0.03
CA LEU A 57 5.28 -35.75 0.63
C LEU A 57 6.31 -34.62 0.75
N SER A 58 6.28 -33.61 -0.14
CA SER A 58 7.18 -32.46 -0.06
C SER A 58 6.72 -31.36 0.91
N TYR A 59 5.42 -31.29 1.24
CA TYR A 59 4.91 -30.39 2.28
C TYR A 59 5.02 -30.97 3.69
N HIS A 60 5.01 -32.30 3.85
CA HIS A 60 4.97 -32.93 5.18
C HIS A 60 6.32 -33.02 5.90
N ARG A 61 7.43 -32.60 5.30
CA ARG A 61 8.75 -32.62 5.95
C ARG A 61 9.11 -31.32 6.68
N GLN A 62 8.24 -30.30 6.65
CA GLN A 62 8.54 -28.98 7.24
C GLN A 62 7.92 -28.73 8.63
N ASP A 63 6.96 -29.54 9.09
CA ASP A 63 6.16 -29.23 10.29
C ASP A 63 6.33 -30.19 11.50
N THR A 64 7.42 -30.95 11.55
CA THR A 64 7.77 -31.74 12.75
C THR A 64 9.12 -31.31 13.35
N ILE A 65 9.16 -30.08 13.87
CA ILE A 65 10.03 -29.74 15.00
C ILE A 65 9.17 -29.02 16.04
N ASP A 66 8.85 -29.76 17.09
CA ASP A 66 8.14 -29.32 18.29
C ASP A 66 8.72 -28.03 18.88
N LYS A 67 7.89 -26.98 18.95
CA LYS A 67 8.09 -25.87 19.88
C LYS A 67 7.29 -26.14 21.15
N LYS A 68 7.91 -26.83 22.10
CA LYS A 68 7.63 -26.63 23.53
C LYS A 68 8.86 -26.94 24.38
N THR A 69 9.22 -25.94 25.18
CA THR A 69 10.05 -26.01 26.41
C THR A 69 11.55 -26.29 26.27
N VAL A 70 12.35 -25.24 26.08
CA VAL A 70 13.53 -24.97 26.93
C VAL A 70 13.64 -23.45 27.14
N LYS A 71 13.42 -23.00 28.38
CA LYS A 71 13.91 -21.72 28.89
C LYS A 71 15.26 -22.02 29.54
N ASN A 72 16.31 -21.40 29.01
CA ASN A 72 17.42 -20.71 29.71
C ASN A 72 18.76 -20.87 29.00
N GLU A 73 19.39 -19.71 28.84
CA GLU A 73 20.84 -19.48 28.79
C GLU A 73 21.64 -20.10 27.63
N THR A 74 21.64 -19.39 26.51
CA THR A 74 22.88 -19.00 25.81
C THR A 74 22.60 -17.73 25.02
N ASN A 75 22.95 -16.59 25.62
CA ASN A 75 23.25 -15.37 24.87
C ASN A 75 24.53 -15.60 24.05
N ASP A 76 24.61 -14.85 22.96
CA ASP A 76 25.75 -14.69 22.05
C ASP A 76 25.90 -15.77 20.96
N LYS A 77 25.77 -15.32 19.69
CA LYS A 77 26.09 -16.01 18.41
C LYS A 77 24.95 -16.61 17.57
N THR A 78 23.83 -15.91 17.37
CA THR A 78 22.91 -16.25 16.25
C THR A 78 22.33 -15.06 15.49
N ASP A 79 22.93 -13.87 15.61
CA ASP A 79 22.44 -12.64 14.97
C ASP A 79 22.97 -12.36 13.55
N GLU A 80 23.78 -13.24 12.95
CA GLU A 80 24.45 -12.93 11.66
C GLU A 80 23.80 -13.49 10.38
N ALA A 81 22.68 -14.23 10.44
CA ALA A 81 22.12 -14.87 9.23
C ALA A 81 20.79 -14.29 8.69
N LYS A 82 20.28 -13.15 9.20
CA LYS A 82 19.06 -12.50 8.68
C LYS A 82 19.11 -10.97 8.70
N ALA A 83 20.17 -10.39 8.15
CA ALA A 83 20.21 -8.96 7.90
C ALA A 83 19.37 -8.62 6.65
N VAL A 84 18.05 -8.46 6.81
CA VAL A 84 17.31 -7.56 5.92
C VAL A 84 17.97 -6.21 6.10
N VAL A 85 18.61 -5.68 5.06
CA VAL A 85 19.30 -4.38 5.12
C VAL A 85 18.27 -3.32 5.45
N GLU A 86 18.16 -2.95 6.72
CA GLU A 86 17.28 -1.89 7.17
C GLU A 86 17.85 -0.55 6.68
N TYR A 87 17.05 0.21 5.94
CA TYR A 87 17.47 1.49 5.39
C TYR A 87 17.94 2.43 6.50
N LYS A 88 19.24 2.79 6.48
CA LYS A 88 19.83 3.80 7.37
C LYS A 88 20.05 5.07 6.56
N GLY A 89 19.17 6.06 6.71
CA GLY A 89 19.25 7.32 5.98
C GLY A 89 18.17 8.34 6.39
N PRO A 90 18.20 9.55 5.80
CA PRO A 90 17.20 10.60 6.06
C PRO A 90 15.79 10.11 5.71
N ALA A 91 14.77 10.79 6.25
CA ALA A 91 13.37 10.39 6.07
C ALA A 91 13.06 9.99 4.60
N PRO A 92 12.58 8.75 4.35
CA PRO A 92 12.55 8.11 3.03
C PRO A 92 11.74 8.90 2.00
N PHE A 93 10.77 9.68 2.46
CA PHE A 93 9.97 10.58 1.63
C PHE A 93 10.81 11.71 1.01
N PHE A 94 11.67 12.37 1.78
CA PHE A 94 12.52 13.46 1.27
C PHE A 94 13.61 12.94 0.35
N ALA A 95 14.12 11.73 0.60
CA ALA A 95 15.07 11.08 -0.29
C ALA A 95 14.44 10.76 -1.66
N MET A 96 13.18 10.30 -1.70
CA MET A 96 12.46 10.12 -2.96
C MET A 96 12.16 11.43 -3.66
N LEU A 97 11.76 12.47 -2.93
CA LEU A 97 11.53 13.80 -3.52
C LEU A 97 12.83 14.39 -4.10
N ALA A 98 13.98 14.12 -3.47
CA ALA A 98 15.29 14.54 -3.99
C ALA A 98 15.66 13.87 -5.32
N MET A 99 15.12 12.68 -5.62
CA MET A 99 15.28 12.06 -6.95
C MET A 99 14.48 12.79 -8.05
N ASN A 100 13.50 13.61 -7.66
CA ASN A 100 12.69 14.42 -8.57
C ASN A 100 13.28 15.82 -8.87
N ARG A 101 14.56 16.05 -8.52
CA ARG A 101 15.28 17.31 -8.77
C ARG A 101 15.16 17.91 -10.18
N PRO A 102 15.24 17.14 -11.28
CA PRO A 102 15.25 17.74 -12.62
C PRO A 102 13.89 18.25 -13.08
N GLU A 103 12.83 18.06 -12.29
CA GLU A 103 11.48 18.56 -12.57
C GLU A 103 11.00 19.54 -11.51
N LEU A 104 11.93 20.11 -10.73
CA LEU A 104 11.60 21.08 -9.69
C LEU A 104 10.83 22.29 -10.23
N ASP A 105 11.14 22.73 -11.46
CA ASP A 105 10.43 23.85 -12.08
C ASP A 105 8.95 23.50 -12.33
N VAL A 106 8.68 22.29 -12.85
CA VAL A 106 7.33 21.77 -13.08
C VAL A 106 6.56 21.64 -11.76
N ILE A 107 7.21 21.10 -10.73
CA ILE A 107 6.64 20.97 -9.39
C ILE A 107 6.36 22.34 -8.78
N LEU A 108 7.23 23.33 -8.97
CA LEU A 108 7.05 24.68 -8.43
C LEU A 108 5.81 25.36 -9.05
N PHE A 109 5.65 25.28 -10.37
CA PHE A 109 4.45 25.77 -11.04
C PHE A 109 3.18 25.02 -10.60
N ALA A 110 3.29 23.71 -10.37
CA ALA A 110 2.19 22.90 -9.86
C ALA A 110 1.79 23.30 -8.43
N CYS A 111 2.77 23.59 -7.56
CA CYS A 111 2.53 24.06 -6.20
C CYS A 111 1.82 25.42 -6.17
N ILE A 112 2.18 26.34 -7.07
CA ILE A 112 1.47 27.62 -7.19
C ILE A 112 0.02 27.38 -7.60
N ALA A 113 -0.23 26.50 -8.58
CA ALA A 113 -1.58 26.12 -8.98
C ALA A 113 -2.38 25.48 -7.83
N CYS A 114 -1.76 24.62 -7.01
CA CYS A 114 -2.37 24.05 -5.79
C CYS A 114 -2.79 25.11 -4.78
N VAL A 115 -1.91 26.08 -4.50
CA VAL A 115 -2.19 27.13 -3.52
C VAL A 115 -3.34 28.00 -4.00
N CYS A 116 -3.34 28.39 -5.28
CA CYS A 116 -4.44 29.10 -5.90
C CYS A 116 -5.75 28.32 -5.80
N ASN A 117 -5.75 27.04 -6.17
CA ASN A 117 -6.93 26.17 -6.11
C ASN A 117 -7.43 25.96 -4.67
N GLY A 118 -6.53 25.88 -3.69
CA GLY A 118 -6.88 25.78 -2.27
C GLY A 118 -7.61 27.03 -1.76
N GLY A 119 -7.24 28.22 -2.25
CA GLY A 119 -7.91 29.47 -1.92
C GLY A 119 -9.29 29.66 -2.55
N ILE A 120 -9.66 28.86 -3.55
CA ILE A 120 -10.95 28.96 -4.24
C ILE A 120 -12.12 28.56 -3.33
N GLN A 121 -11.98 27.51 -2.50
CA GLN A 121 -13.09 27.07 -1.62
C GLN A 121 -13.45 28.10 -0.54
N PRO A 122 -12.49 28.72 0.18
CA PRO A 122 -12.82 29.81 1.10
C PRO A 122 -13.36 31.05 0.36
N ALA A 123 -12.80 31.39 -0.80
CA ALA A 123 -13.31 32.48 -1.63
C ALA A 123 -14.77 32.25 -2.05
N PHE A 124 -15.13 31.01 -2.42
CA PHE A 124 -16.50 30.61 -2.67
C PHE A 124 -17.40 30.84 -1.44
N GLY A 125 -16.94 30.45 -0.25
CA GLY A 125 -17.64 30.68 1.01
C GLY A 125 -17.92 32.16 1.30
N VAL A 126 -16.95 33.04 1.03
CA VAL A 126 -17.09 34.50 1.18
C VAL A 126 -18.06 35.09 0.15
N ILE A 127 -17.97 34.68 -1.12
CA ILE A 127 -18.88 35.20 -2.15
C ILE A 127 -20.31 34.72 -1.86
N LEU A 128 -20.48 33.47 -1.43
CA LEU A 128 -21.77 32.92 -1.05
C LEU A 128 -22.39 33.68 0.12
N SER A 129 -21.61 34.02 1.16
CA SER A 129 -22.12 34.80 2.28
C SER A 129 -22.55 36.22 1.86
N LYS A 130 -21.78 36.85 0.97
CA LYS A 130 -22.11 38.17 0.38
C LYS A 130 -23.41 38.12 -0.42
N VAL A 131 -23.62 37.07 -1.22
CA VAL A 131 -24.86 36.88 -1.99
C VAL A 131 -26.06 36.72 -1.06
N ILE A 132 -25.94 35.91 -0.01
CA ILE A 132 -27.00 35.75 1.00
C ILE A 132 -27.35 37.10 1.64
N ALA A 133 -26.35 37.93 1.95
CA ALA A 133 -26.59 39.27 2.50
C ALA A 133 -27.27 40.23 1.51
N VAL A 134 -27.04 40.09 0.20
CA VAL A 134 -27.75 40.91 -0.80
C VAL A 134 -29.25 40.59 -0.84
N PHE A 135 -29.65 39.34 -0.61
CA PHE A 135 -31.07 39.00 -0.50
C PHE A 135 -31.77 39.63 0.71
N GLN A 136 -31.02 40.20 1.66
CA GLN A 136 -31.58 40.95 2.78
C GLN A 136 -31.83 42.44 2.44
N THR A 137 -31.36 42.93 1.29
CA THR A 137 -31.60 44.33 0.89
C THR A 137 -33.01 44.52 0.31
N CYS A 138 -33.72 45.55 0.75
CA CYS A 138 -35.12 45.79 0.36
C CYS A 138 -35.31 46.52 -0.99
N ASP A 139 -34.24 47.04 -1.61
CA ASP A 139 -34.32 47.79 -2.87
C ASP A 139 -34.14 46.87 -4.09
N PRO A 140 -35.19 46.66 -4.92
CA PRO A 140 -35.16 45.70 -6.02
C PRO A 140 -34.11 46.01 -7.10
N GLN A 141 -33.89 47.29 -7.42
CA GLN A 141 -32.97 47.69 -8.49
C GLN A 141 -31.51 47.54 -8.07
N LEU A 142 -31.20 47.82 -6.80
CA LEU A 142 -29.87 47.63 -6.24
C LEU A 142 -29.54 46.13 -6.05
N GLN A 143 -30.55 45.34 -5.67
CA GLN A 143 -30.45 43.90 -5.53
C GLN A 143 -30.08 43.24 -6.87
N GLU A 144 -30.79 43.57 -7.95
CA GLU A 144 -30.53 43.01 -9.29
C GLU A 144 -29.09 43.29 -9.76
N LYS A 145 -28.61 44.53 -9.65
CA LYS A 145 -27.25 44.91 -10.05
C LYS A 145 -26.17 44.19 -9.24
N ARG A 146 -26.36 44.05 -7.93
CA ARG A 146 -25.41 43.35 -7.04
C ARG A 146 -25.39 41.86 -7.32
N VAL A 147 -26.56 41.22 -7.49
CA VAL A 147 -26.66 39.80 -7.82
C VAL A 147 -25.98 39.49 -9.15
N LEU A 148 -26.22 40.28 -10.20
CA LEU A 148 -25.54 40.11 -11.50
C LEU A 148 -24.02 40.22 -11.39
N THR A 149 -23.53 41.13 -10.55
CA THR A 149 -22.09 41.27 -10.29
C THR A 149 -21.52 40.01 -9.63
N TYR A 150 -22.18 39.47 -8.61
CA TYR A 150 -21.71 38.25 -7.93
C TYR A 150 -21.83 36.99 -8.81
N ILE A 151 -22.83 36.90 -9.69
CA ILE A 151 -22.92 35.82 -10.68
C ILE A 151 -21.70 35.83 -11.60
N LEU A 152 -21.30 37.01 -12.10
CA LEU A 152 -20.12 37.15 -12.96
C LEU A 152 -18.83 36.76 -12.22
N ILE A 153 -18.71 37.11 -10.93
CA ILE A 153 -17.60 36.69 -10.07
C ILE A 153 -17.60 35.16 -9.89
N PHE A 154 -18.76 34.53 -9.67
CA PHE A 154 -18.86 33.07 -9.55
C PHE A 154 -18.45 32.35 -10.84
N VAL A 155 -18.87 32.85 -12.00
CA VAL A 155 -18.44 32.31 -13.30
C VAL A 155 -16.92 32.45 -13.45
N GLY A 156 -16.36 33.61 -13.13
CA GLY A 156 -14.91 33.83 -13.15
C GLY A 156 -14.15 32.89 -12.23
N LEU A 157 -14.66 32.64 -11.02
CA LEU A 157 -14.10 31.70 -10.05
C LEU A 157 -14.16 30.25 -10.55
N GLY A 158 -15.25 29.85 -11.19
CA GLY A 158 -15.39 28.52 -11.81
C GLY A 158 -14.42 28.30 -12.97
N VAL A 159 -14.22 29.31 -13.82
CA VAL A 159 -13.22 29.27 -14.89
C VAL A 159 -11.81 29.16 -14.31
N LEU A 160 -11.49 29.95 -13.27
CA LEU A 160 -10.21 29.87 -12.57
C LEU A 160 -9.97 28.48 -11.95
N MET A 161 -11.00 27.89 -11.34
CA MET A 161 -10.94 26.54 -10.76
C MET A 161 -10.63 25.50 -11.83
N LEU A 162 -11.29 25.58 -12.99
CA LEU A 162 -11.05 24.66 -14.10
C LEU A 162 -9.58 24.72 -14.57
N PHE A 163 -9.05 25.92 -14.80
CA PHE A 163 -7.67 26.10 -15.26
C PHE A 163 -6.66 25.66 -14.20
N THR A 164 -6.85 26.05 -12.94
CA THR A 164 -5.90 25.70 -11.86
C THR A 164 -5.92 24.21 -11.54
N MET A 165 -7.09 23.56 -11.50
CA MET A 165 -7.21 22.12 -11.28
C MET A 165 -6.60 21.31 -12.43
N PHE A 166 -6.84 21.73 -13.68
CA PHE A 166 -6.24 21.10 -14.85
C PHE A 166 -4.71 21.21 -14.81
N LEU A 167 -4.19 22.43 -14.59
CA LEU A 167 -2.76 22.69 -14.57
C LEU A 167 -2.06 21.93 -13.43
N GLN A 168 -2.62 21.98 -12.22
CA GLN A 168 -2.13 21.20 -11.08
C GLN A 168 -2.06 19.71 -11.40
N SER A 169 -3.17 19.12 -11.86
CA SER A 169 -3.23 17.67 -12.11
C SER A 169 -2.28 17.26 -13.24
N PHE A 170 -2.19 18.05 -14.30
CA PHE A 170 -1.35 17.77 -15.45
C PHE A 170 0.15 17.83 -15.10
N LEU A 171 0.59 18.88 -14.41
CA LEU A 171 2.00 19.05 -14.04
C LEU A 171 2.44 17.98 -13.03
N PHE A 172 1.62 17.68 -12.01
CA PHE A 172 1.93 16.60 -11.06
C PHE A 172 1.87 15.21 -11.70
N ALA A 173 1.02 14.99 -12.72
CA ALA A 173 0.98 13.73 -13.45
C ALA A 173 2.26 13.53 -14.26
N ILE A 174 2.71 14.54 -15.03
CA ILE A 174 3.98 14.49 -15.77
C ILE A 174 5.12 14.16 -14.81
N SER A 175 5.17 14.85 -13.66
CA SER A 175 6.28 14.66 -12.75
C SER A 175 6.26 13.30 -12.04
N GLY A 176 5.08 12.83 -11.67
CA GLY A 176 4.90 11.48 -11.12
C GLY A 176 5.32 10.39 -12.10
N GLU A 177 4.92 10.49 -13.37
CA GLU A 177 5.24 9.48 -14.38
C GLU A 177 6.74 9.43 -14.70
N SER A 178 7.39 10.59 -14.84
CA SER A 178 8.84 10.65 -15.07
C SER A 178 9.63 10.09 -13.89
N LEU A 179 9.23 10.39 -12.65
CA LEU A 179 9.82 9.78 -11.46
C LEU A 179 9.64 8.26 -11.47
N THR A 180 8.45 7.76 -11.82
CA THR A 180 8.17 6.31 -11.91
C THR A 180 9.06 5.63 -12.94
N GLN A 181 9.21 6.21 -14.12
CA GLN A 181 10.06 5.69 -15.18
C GLN A 181 11.52 5.59 -14.72
N ARG A 182 12.04 6.64 -14.08
CA ARG A 182 13.42 6.67 -13.55
C ARG A 182 13.62 5.67 -12.42
N LEU A 183 12.65 5.58 -11.49
CA LEU A 183 12.69 4.62 -10.40
C LEU A 183 12.71 3.20 -10.95
N ARG A 184 11.81 2.84 -11.86
CA ARG A 184 11.80 1.50 -12.48
C ARG A 184 13.10 1.18 -13.21
N ALA A 185 13.63 2.11 -14.01
CA ALA A 185 14.90 1.92 -14.69
C ALA A 185 16.07 1.72 -13.71
N LYS A 186 16.11 2.52 -12.64
CA LYS A 186 17.17 2.43 -11.62
C LYS A 186 17.05 1.17 -10.77
N ILE A 187 15.85 0.81 -10.32
CA ILE A 187 15.57 -0.43 -9.58
C ILE A 187 15.99 -1.63 -10.42
N PHE A 188 15.56 -1.68 -11.67
CA PHE A 188 15.92 -2.77 -12.56
C PHE A 188 17.43 -2.87 -12.78
N ARG A 189 18.12 -1.74 -13.00
CA ARG A 189 19.58 -1.71 -13.10
C ARG A 189 20.27 -2.21 -11.82
N THR A 190 19.82 -1.75 -10.65
CA THR A 190 20.40 -2.18 -9.37
C THR A 190 20.13 -3.65 -9.07
N LEU A 191 18.98 -4.20 -9.50
CA LEU A 191 18.69 -5.63 -9.40
C LEU A 191 19.68 -6.45 -10.26
N LEU A 192 19.96 -6.03 -11.48
CA LEU A 192 20.92 -6.71 -12.36
C LEU A 192 22.38 -6.65 -11.86
N GLN A 193 22.70 -5.72 -10.97
CA GLN A 193 24.01 -5.61 -10.34
C GLN A 193 24.17 -6.51 -9.11
N GLN A 194 23.09 -7.14 -8.61
CA GLN A 194 23.18 -7.99 -7.42
C GLN A 194 23.88 -9.32 -7.71
N ASP A 195 24.51 -9.87 -6.67
CA ASP A 195 25.14 -11.19 -6.70
C ASP A 195 24.10 -12.31 -6.73
N ILE A 196 24.50 -13.50 -7.23
CA ILE A 196 23.60 -14.66 -7.36
C ILE A 196 23.02 -15.07 -5.99
N ALA A 197 23.80 -14.91 -4.92
CA ALA A 197 23.36 -15.17 -3.55
C ALA A 197 22.13 -14.34 -3.14
N TYR A 198 21.93 -13.13 -3.71
CA TYR A 198 20.73 -12.34 -3.49
C TYR A 198 19.46 -13.03 -4.02
N PHE A 199 19.55 -13.60 -5.22
CA PHE A 199 18.43 -14.25 -5.90
C PHE A 199 18.12 -15.64 -5.34
N ASP A 200 19.09 -16.29 -4.71
CA ASP A 200 18.87 -17.56 -4.03
C ASP A 200 18.00 -17.41 -2.77
N GLN A 201 17.91 -16.20 -2.19
CA GLN A 201 17.09 -15.93 -1.01
C GLN A 201 15.60 -16.14 -1.34
N ALA A 202 14.89 -16.91 -0.51
CA ALA A 202 13.48 -17.25 -0.73
C ALA A 202 12.56 -16.01 -0.87
N GLU A 203 12.94 -14.90 -0.22
CA GLU A 203 12.23 -13.62 -0.27
C GLU A 203 12.38 -12.88 -1.61
N ASN A 204 13.46 -13.15 -2.35
CA ASN A 204 13.81 -12.48 -3.61
C ASN A 204 13.58 -13.37 -4.82
N ASN A 205 12.57 -14.24 -4.76
CA ASN A 205 12.17 -15.00 -5.92
C ASN A 205 11.75 -14.07 -7.08
N THR A 206 11.88 -14.55 -8.31
CA THR A 206 11.62 -13.76 -9.53
C THR A 206 10.22 -13.15 -9.55
N GLY A 207 9.20 -13.88 -9.07
CA GLY A 207 7.83 -13.37 -8.98
C GLY A 207 7.71 -12.19 -8.03
N ALA A 208 8.26 -12.30 -6.83
CA ALA A 208 8.27 -11.26 -5.81
C ALA A 208 9.04 -10.02 -6.27
N LEU A 209 10.19 -10.18 -6.93
CA LEU A 209 10.95 -9.06 -7.48
C LEU A 209 10.22 -8.35 -8.63
N CYS A 210 9.58 -9.10 -9.53
CA CYS A 210 8.73 -8.52 -10.59
C CYS A 210 7.55 -7.75 -9.98
N THR A 211 6.90 -8.29 -8.95
CA THR A 211 5.84 -7.59 -8.23
C THR A 211 6.37 -6.32 -7.56
N ARG A 212 7.49 -6.39 -6.82
CA ARG A 212 8.11 -5.22 -6.18
C ARG A 212 8.42 -4.13 -7.21
N LEU A 213 9.04 -4.48 -8.33
CA LEU A 213 9.35 -3.54 -9.42
C LEU A 213 8.09 -2.88 -10.01
N ALA A 214 7.00 -3.65 -10.17
CA ALA A 214 5.75 -3.14 -10.70
C ALA A 214 5.01 -2.23 -9.70
N THR A 215 4.91 -2.64 -8.43
CA THR A 215 4.06 -2.00 -7.43
C THR A 215 4.78 -0.93 -6.61
N GLU A 216 6.01 -1.17 -6.15
CA GLU A 216 6.69 -0.25 -5.23
C GLU A 216 6.97 1.10 -5.88
N ALA A 217 7.37 1.11 -7.17
CA ALA A 217 7.56 2.36 -7.91
C ALA A 217 6.25 3.14 -8.11
N SER A 218 5.15 2.44 -8.36
CA SER A 218 3.81 3.04 -8.49
C SER A 218 3.25 3.53 -7.16
N ASP A 219 3.53 2.84 -6.06
CA ASP A 219 3.13 3.27 -4.71
C ASP A 219 3.82 4.59 -4.33
N VAL A 220 5.11 4.75 -4.68
CA VAL A 220 5.85 6.00 -4.47
C VAL A 220 5.24 7.13 -5.30
N GLN A 221 4.98 6.91 -6.60
CA GLN A 221 4.33 7.90 -7.47
C GLN A 221 2.93 8.27 -6.99
N GLY A 222 2.19 7.32 -6.45
CA GLY A 222 0.93 7.57 -5.77
C GLY A 222 1.10 8.68 -4.73
N ALA A 223 2.05 8.58 -3.80
CA ALA A 223 2.19 9.61 -2.77
C ALA A 223 2.90 10.91 -3.22
N THR A 224 3.81 10.86 -4.20
CA THR A 224 4.60 12.03 -4.63
C THR A 224 4.02 12.78 -5.83
N GLY A 225 3.06 12.20 -6.54
CA GLY A 225 2.38 12.81 -7.70
C GLY A 225 1.17 13.65 -7.28
N VAL A 226 0.02 13.42 -7.89
CA VAL A 226 -1.20 14.26 -7.72
C VAL A 226 -1.64 14.40 -6.26
N ARG A 227 -1.44 13.36 -5.43
CA ARG A 227 -1.86 13.35 -4.01
C ARG A 227 -1.07 14.34 -3.14
N ILE A 228 0.20 14.63 -3.46
CA ILE A 228 0.94 15.72 -2.77
C ILE A 228 0.36 17.09 -3.13
N GLY A 229 -0.10 17.24 -4.37
CA GLY A 229 -0.80 18.43 -4.83
C GLY A 229 -2.14 18.62 -4.10
N THR A 230 -2.94 17.55 -3.98
CA THR A 230 -4.19 17.57 -3.19
C THR A 230 -3.91 17.89 -1.72
N MET A 231 -2.82 17.36 -1.17
CA MET A 231 -2.41 17.66 0.20
C MET A 231 -2.09 19.15 0.37
N LEU A 232 -1.25 19.71 -0.50
CA LEU A 232 -0.91 21.13 -0.48
C LEU A 232 -2.13 22.03 -0.70
N GLN A 233 -3.04 21.64 -1.59
CA GLN A 233 -4.32 22.32 -1.81
C GLN A 233 -5.16 22.35 -0.52
N ASN A 234 -5.28 21.22 0.18
CA ASN A 234 -6.05 21.13 1.42
C ASN A 234 -5.43 21.94 2.56
N ILE A 235 -4.09 21.97 2.66
CA ILE A 235 -3.37 22.82 3.63
C ILE A 235 -3.60 24.31 3.31
N SER A 236 -3.52 24.69 2.04
CA SER A 236 -3.81 26.05 1.60
C SER A 236 -5.25 26.45 1.93
N ASN A 237 -6.22 25.59 1.60
CA ASN A 237 -7.63 25.78 1.91
C ASN A 237 -7.86 25.98 3.42
N LEU A 238 -7.32 25.08 4.24
CA LEU A 238 -7.42 25.18 5.70
C LEU A 238 -6.78 26.49 6.21
N GLY A 239 -5.59 26.84 5.72
CA GLY A 239 -4.88 28.05 6.12
C GLY A 239 -5.65 29.32 5.76
N VAL A 240 -6.08 29.45 4.50
CA VAL A 240 -6.87 30.60 4.02
C VAL A 240 -8.22 30.67 4.74
N GLY A 241 -8.91 29.53 4.92
CA GLY A 241 -10.19 29.44 5.62
C GLY A 241 -10.10 29.88 7.08
N ILE A 242 -9.08 29.43 7.82
CA ILE A 242 -8.85 29.84 9.21
C ILE A 242 -8.52 31.33 9.30
N VAL A 243 -7.61 31.83 8.44
CA VAL A 243 -7.23 33.26 8.42
C VAL A 243 -8.44 34.14 8.16
N LEU A 244 -9.25 33.83 7.15
CA LEU A 244 -10.48 34.58 6.84
C LEU A 244 -11.47 34.51 8.01
N ALA A 245 -11.66 33.34 8.61
CA ALA A 245 -12.59 33.19 9.72
C ALA A 245 -12.18 34.06 10.93
N PHE A 246 -10.88 34.11 11.27
CA PHE A 246 -10.38 34.96 12.36
C PHE A 246 -10.51 36.46 12.06
N ILE A 247 -10.31 36.89 10.81
CA ILE A 247 -10.44 38.30 10.41
C ILE A 247 -11.89 38.78 10.57
N TYR A 248 -12.86 38.00 10.10
CA TYR A 248 -14.27 38.43 10.07
C TYR A 248 -15.03 38.14 11.39
N GLY A 249 -14.59 37.17 12.19
CA GLY A 249 -15.36 36.74 13.36
C GLY A 249 -14.58 35.90 14.37
N TRP A 250 -13.55 36.48 15.00
CA TRP A 250 -12.69 35.80 15.97
C TRP A 250 -13.42 35.14 17.16
N SER A 251 -14.56 35.69 17.59
CA SER A 251 -15.34 35.12 18.70
C SER A 251 -16.05 33.81 18.31
N LEU A 252 -16.58 33.72 17.09
CA LEU A 252 -17.24 32.50 16.58
C LEU A 252 -16.22 31.42 16.25
N THR A 253 -15.06 31.81 15.70
CA THR A 253 -14.01 30.84 15.37
C THR A 253 -13.47 30.13 16.60
N LEU A 254 -13.32 30.84 17.73
CA LEU A 254 -12.86 30.22 18.98
C LEU A 254 -13.81 29.14 19.49
N ILE A 255 -15.13 29.35 19.37
CA ILE A 255 -16.13 28.36 19.75
C ILE A 255 -15.99 27.12 18.88
N MET A 256 -15.92 27.30 17.56
CA MET A 256 -15.73 26.17 16.63
C MET A 256 -14.41 25.44 16.87
N LEU A 257 -13.34 26.18 17.14
CA LEU A 257 -12.03 25.62 17.45
C LEU A 257 -12.06 24.81 18.76
N ALA A 258 -12.91 25.17 19.72
CA ALA A 258 -13.13 24.38 20.93
C ALA A 258 -13.81 23.03 20.63
N PHE A 259 -14.60 22.91 19.56
CA PHE A 259 -15.19 21.65 19.11
C PHE A 259 -14.22 20.76 18.31
N VAL A 260 -13.22 21.34 17.64
CA VAL A 260 -12.21 20.59 16.86
C VAL A 260 -11.53 19.45 17.63
N PRO A 261 -11.00 19.61 18.86
CA PRO A 261 -10.38 18.51 19.59
C PRO A 261 -11.36 17.36 19.88
N PHE A 262 -12.64 17.66 20.13
CA PHE A 262 -13.66 16.63 20.31
C PHE A 262 -13.92 15.85 19.02
N MET A 263 -13.94 16.54 17.87
CA MET A 263 -14.06 15.89 16.55
C MET A 263 -12.85 15.00 16.25
N ILE A 264 -11.63 15.49 16.52
CA ILE A 264 -10.40 14.72 16.31
C ILE A 264 -10.41 13.47 17.21
N LEU A 265 -10.78 13.61 18.49
CA LEU A 265 -10.83 12.49 19.42
C LEU A 265 -11.88 11.45 19.00
N ALA A 266 -13.06 11.90 18.57
CA ALA A 266 -14.13 11.02 18.10
C ALA A 266 -13.72 10.25 16.83
N GLY A 267 -13.11 10.95 15.86
CA GLY A 267 -12.56 10.34 14.65
C GLY A 267 -11.43 9.35 14.95
N PHE A 268 -10.51 9.71 15.85
CA PHE A 268 -9.42 8.81 16.28
C PHE A 268 -9.96 7.54 16.94
N LEU A 269 -10.93 7.67 17.84
CA LEU A 269 -11.56 6.53 18.51
C LEU A 269 -12.27 5.62 17.50
N GLN A 270 -12.93 6.22 16.49
CA GLN A 270 -13.57 5.49 15.40
C GLN A 270 -12.54 4.68 14.58
N THR A 271 -11.43 5.29 14.18
CA THR A 271 -10.36 4.59 13.45
C THR A 271 -9.71 3.51 14.30
N TYR A 272 -9.41 3.79 15.58
CA TYR A 272 -8.76 2.86 16.50
C TYR A 272 -9.61 1.59 16.73
N LEU A 273 -10.93 1.74 16.89
CA LEU A 273 -11.83 0.59 17.05
C LEU A 273 -11.96 -0.23 15.76
N LEU A 274 -11.90 0.43 14.59
CA LEU A 274 -11.89 -0.27 13.31
C LEU A 274 -10.63 -1.13 13.15
N THR A 275 -9.47 -0.60 13.50
CA THR A 275 -8.17 -1.26 13.26
C THR A 275 -7.83 -2.28 14.34
N GLY A 276 -7.95 -1.94 15.63
CA GLY A 276 -7.50 -2.79 16.75
C GLY A 276 -8.29 -4.09 16.93
N ILE A 277 -9.52 -4.16 16.43
CA ILE A 277 -10.38 -5.36 16.53
C ILE A 277 -10.28 -6.22 15.26
N ALA A 278 -9.92 -5.62 14.11
CA ALA A 278 -9.76 -6.34 12.84
C ALA A 278 -8.65 -7.42 12.91
N ASP A 279 -7.58 -7.19 13.68
CA ASP A 279 -6.49 -8.16 13.82
C ASP A 279 -6.91 -9.47 14.50
N LYS A 280 -7.87 -9.41 15.43
CA LYS A 280 -8.38 -10.62 16.11
C LYS A 280 -9.29 -11.43 15.20
N ASP A 281 -10.20 -10.75 14.49
CA ASP A 281 -11.09 -11.39 13.52
C ASP A 281 -10.28 -12.04 12.38
N LYS A 282 -9.20 -11.38 11.94
CA LYS A 282 -8.31 -11.90 10.91
C LYS A 282 -7.67 -13.23 11.30
N LYS A 283 -7.17 -13.38 12.54
CA LYS A 283 -6.53 -14.64 12.99
C LYS A 283 -7.51 -15.82 13.01
N VAL A 284 -8.74 -15.61 13.47
CA VAL A 284 -9.76 -16.67 13.51
C VAL A 284 -10.21 -17.04 12.09
N LEU A 285 -10.29 -16.05 11.19
CA LEU A 285 -10.58 -16.29 9.78
C LEU A 285 -9.44 -17.03 9.06
N GLU A 286 -8.18 -16.75 9.40
CA GLU A 286 -7.02 -17.50 8.90
C GLU A 286 -7.07 -18.97 9.34
N GLU A 287 -7.46 -19.25 10.59
CA GLU A 287 -7.63 -20.61 11.11
C GLU A 287 -8.78 -21.35 10.41
N ALA A 288 -9.94 -20.71 10.27
CA ALA A 288 -11.07 -21.26 9.50
C ALA A 288 -10.69 -21.52 8.04
N GLY A 289 -9.96 -20.57 7.42
CA GLY A 289 -9.42 -20.70 6.07
C GLY A 289 -8.45 -21.87 5.94
N LYS A 290 -7.61 -22.11 6.94
CA LYS A 290 -6.69 -23.26 6.95
C LYS A 290 -7.44 -24.58 6.91
N ILE A 291 -8.48 -24.75 7.74
CA ILE A 291 -9.31 -25.97 7.72
C ILE A 291 -9.98 -26.14 6.36
N ALA A 292 -10.58 -25.07 5.81
CA ALA A 292 -11.22 -25.14 4.49
C ALA A 292 -10.23 -25.56 3.39
N VAL A 293 -9.04 -24.95 3.36
CA VAL A 293 -7.99 -25.28 2.38
C VAL A 293 -7.51 -26.73 2.54
N GLU A 294 -7.31 -27.21 3.77
CA GLU A 294 -6.89 -28.59 4.05
C GLU A 294 -7.95 -29.61 3.61
N SER A 295 -9.22 -29.36 3.93
CA SER A 295 -10.34 -30.23 3.54
C SER A 295 -10.55 -30.25 2.02
N ILE A 296 -10.45 -29.11 1.35
CA ILE A 296 -10.61 -29.01 -0.11
C ILE A 296 -9.42 -29.66 -0.83
N SER A 297 -8.20 -29.39 -0.39
CA SER A 297 -6.99 -29.98 -1.01
C SER A 297 -6.99 -31.50 -0.91
N ASN A 298 -7.55 -32.05 0.17
CA ASN A 298 -7.62 -33.49 0.41
C ASN A 298 -9.04 -34.05 0.26
N ILE A 299 -9.86 -33.47 -0.64
CA ILE A 299 -11.29 -33.81 -0.75
C ILE A 299 -11.56 -35.30 -0.98
N ARG A 300 -10.68 -36.00 -1.72
CA ARG A 300 -10.78 -37.45 -1.94
C ARG A 300 -10.66 -38.23 -0.64
N THR A 301 -9.74 -37.84 0.24
CA THR A 301 -9.55 -38.47 1.56
C THR A 301 -10.72 -38.16 2.50
N VAL A 302 -11.22 -36.92 2.48
CA VAL A 302 -12.38 -36.53 3.29
C VAL A 302 -13.63 -37.33 2.88
N ALA A 303 -13.86 -37.50 1.57
CA ALA A 303 -14.97 -38.29 1.04
C ALA A 303 -14.83 -39.78 1.32
N GLN A 304 -13.60 -40.32 1.21
CA GLN A 304 -13.33 -41.72 1.58
C GLN A 304 -13.58 -42.01 3.05
N LEU A 305 -13.33 -41.03 3.92
CA LEU A 305 -13.60 -41.13 5.36
C LEU A 305 -15.03 -40.75 5.74
N THR A 306 -15.86 -40.31 4.79
CA THR A 306 -17.23 -39.80 4.98
C THR A 306 -17.33 -38.74 6.08
N LYS A 307 -16.33 -37.84 6.13
CA LYS A 307 -16.19 -36.77 7.14
C LYS A 307 -16.53 -35.37 6.61
N GLU A 308 -17.23 -35.26 5.49
CA GLU A 308 -17.58 -33.97 4.88
C GLU A 308 -18.38 -33.10 5.86
N GLN A 309 -19.40 -33.67 6.52
CA GLN A 309 -20.19 -32.94 7.52
C GLN A 309 -19.36 -32.53 8.74
N TYR A 310 -18.40 -33.36 9.16
CA TYR A 310 -17.53 -33.03 10.30
C TYR A 310 -16.71 -31.76 10.02
N PHE A 311 -16.09 -31.66 8.84
CA PHE A 311 -15.33 -30.47 8.47
C PHE A 311 -16.21 -29.25 8.21
N ALA A 312 -17.42 -29.45 7.66
CA ALA A 312 -18.39 -28.37 7.51
C ALA A 312 -18.84 -27.80 8.86
N ASP A 313 -19.15 -28.66 9.83
CA ASP A 313 -19.53 -28.25 11.18
C ASP A 313 -18.39 -27.56 11.90
N GLU A 314 -17.16 -28.06 11.78
CA GLU A 314 -15.98 -27.45 12.39
C GLU A 314 -15.69 -26.06 11.81
N TYR A 315 -15.83 -25.89 10.49
CA TYR A 315 -15.74 -24.60 9.84
C TYR A 315 -16.82 -23.63 10.34
N CYS A 316 -18.08 -24.08 10.45
CA CYS A 316 -19.17 -23.27 10.99
C CYS A 316 -18.92 -22.85 12.45
N LYS A 317 -18.42 -23.75 13.31
CA LYS A 317 -18.07 -23.42 14.71
C LYS A 317 -16.97 -22.36 14.79
N LEU A 318 -15.96 -22.41 13.92
CA LEU A 318 -14.92 -21.38 13.89
C LEU A 318 -15.46 -20.02 13.44
N LEU A 319 -16.48 -19.99 12.56
CA LEU A 319 -17.13 -18.77 12.10
C LEU A 319 -18.12 -18.16 13.10
N ASP A 320 -18.63 -18.93 14.07
CA ASP A 320 -19.54 -18.41 15.10
C ASP A 320 -18.89 -17.29 15.94
N PHE A 321 -17.59 -17.41 16.22
CA PHE A 321 -16.87 -16.39 16.99
C PHE A 321 -16.77 -15.05 16.23
N PRO A 322 -16.24 -14.98 14.99
CA PRO A 322 -16.28 -13.77 14.15
C PRO A 322 -17.69 -13.22 13.96
N TYR A 323 -18.70 -14.10 13.78
CA TYR A 323 -20.09 -13.67 13.62
C TYR A 323 -20.60 -12.93 14.86
N ARG A 324 -20.45 -13.52 16.05
CA ARG A 324 -20.85 -12.88 17.31
C ARG A 324 -20.04 -11.61 17.61
N ASN A 325 -18.76 -11.60 17.27
CA ASN A 325 -17.92 -10.42 17.42
C ASN A 325 -18.38 -9.28 16.48
N SER A 326 -18.74 -9.63 15.24
CA SER A 326 -19.29 -8.70 14.25
C SER A 326 -20.61 -8.07 14.72
N LEU A 327 -21.52 -8.84 15.33
CA LEU A 327 -22.76 -8.31 15.90
C LEU A 327 -22.49 -7.29 17.02
N LYS A 328 -21.59 -7.61 17.96
CA LYS A 328 -21.20 -6.66 19.02
C LYS A 328 -20.53 -5.43 18.44
N ARG A 329 -19.68 -5.62 17.42
CA ARG A 329 -19.00 -4.55 16.69
C ARG A 329 -19.98 -3.61 16.01
N ALA A 330 -21.03 -4.14 15.36
CA ALA A 330 -22.02 -3.32 14.69
C ALA A 330 -22.69 -2.33 15.65
N HIS A 331 -23.02 -2.76 16.87
CA HIS A 331 -23.58 -1.87 17.89
C HIS A 331 -22.58 -0.83 18.41
N ILE A 332 -21.35 -1.25 18.77
CA ILE A 332 -20.32 -0.34 19.27
C ILE A 332 -19.97 0.71 18.21
N PHE A 333 -19.78 0.26 16.97
CA PHE A 333 -19.49 1.13 15.84
C PHE A 333 -20.65 2.08 15.55
N GLY A 334 -21.90 1.59 15.56
CA GLY A 334 -23.08 2.42 15.35
C GLY A 334 -23.19 3.54 16.38
N ILE A 335 -23.05 3.23 17.67
CA ILE A 335 -23.10 4.24 18.76
C ILE A 335 -21.98 5.27 18.58
N LEU A 336 -20.76 4.82 18.33
CA LEU A 336 -19.63 5.73 18.20
C LEU A 336 -19.75 6.62 16.96
N PHE A 337 -20.16 6.05 15.83
CA PHE A 337 -20.43 6.78 14.59
C PHE A 337 -21.50 7.85 14.82
N SER A 338 -22.61 7.51 15.49
CA SER A 338 -23.66 8.47 15.84
C SER A 338 -23.15 9.58 16.75
N ILE A 339 -22.30 9.28 17.75
CA ILE A 339 -21.70 10.30 18.63
C ILE A 339 -20.79 11.23 17.83
N SER A 340 -19.92 10.69 16.97
CA SER A 340 -19.01 11.48 16.12
C SER A 340 -19.77 12.46 15.23
N ASP A 341 -20.81 12.00 14.53
CA ASP A 341 -21.61 12.86 13.64
C ASP A 341 -22.44 13.88 14.43
N SER A 342 -22.95 13.51 15.62
CA SER A 342 -23.73 14.42 16.46
C SER A 342 -22.92 15.63 16.93
N ILE A 343 -21.62 15.46 17.22
CA ILE A 343 -20.73 16.58 17.62
C ILE A 343 -20.69 17.67 16.55
N MET A 344 -20.72 17.30 15.26
CA MET A 344 -20.76 18.26 14.16
C MET A 344 -22.05 19.09 14.17
N PHE A 345 -23.20 18.46 14.37
CA PHE A 345 -24.47 19.16 14.48
C PHE A 345 -24.57 20.03 15.73
N PHE A 346 -24.04 19.58 16.87
CA PHE A 346 -23.96 20.40 18.08
C PHE A 346 -23.05 21.62 17.89
N ALA A 347 -21.93 21.48 17.18
CA ALA A 347 -21.05 22.61 16.86
C ALA A 347 -21.78 23.64 15.96
N GLN A 348 -22.52 23.18 14.95
CA GLN A 348 -23.35 24.07 14.12
C GLN A 348 -24.45 24.76 14.92
N ALA A 349 -25.15 24.02 15.79
CA ALA A 349 -26.18 24.59 16.66
C ALA A 349 -25.60 25.67 17.58
N ALA A 350 -24.47 25.38 18.24
CA ALA A 350 -23.76 26.34 19.09
C ALA A 350 -23.32 27.60 18.32
N LEU A 351 -22.81 27.42 17.10
CA LEU A 351 -22.42 28.53 16.23
C LEU A 351 -23.60 29.44 15.89
N PHE A 352 -24.75 28.87 15.53
CA PHE A 352 -25.96 29.65 15.23
C PHE A 352 -26.54 30.33 16.46
N THR A 353 -26.62 29.65 17.61
CA THR A 353 -27.14 30.24 18.84
C THR A 353 -26.27 31.40 19.33
N PHE A 354 -24.95 31.21 19.38
CA PHE A 354 -24.03 32.28 19.78
C PHE A 354 -23.95 33.39 18.72
N GLY A 355 -23.98 33.02 17.44
CA GLY A 355 -24.03 33.96 16.33
C GLY A 355 -25.26 34.86 16.39
N ALA A 356 -26.45 34.29 16.63
CA ALA A 356 -27.69 35.04 16.79
C ALA A 356 -27.60 36.04 17.96
N TRP A 357 -27.10 35.59 19.12
CA TRP A 357 -26.86 36.46 20.27
C TRP A 357 -25.87 37.61 19.97
N GLN A 358 -24.88 37.37 19.13
CA GLN A 358 -23.91 38.40 18.73
C GLN A 358 -24.49 39.41 17.72
N VAL A 359 -25.42 38.97 16.87
CA VAL A 359 -26.18 39.84 15.96
C VAL A 359 -27.14 40.73 16.73
N GLU A 360 -27.86 40.18 17.73
CA GLU A 360 -28.78 40.96 18.58
C GLU A 360 -28.07 42.11 19.30
N ARG A 361 -26.80 41.92 19.68
CA ARG A 361 -25.97 42.94 20.34
C ARG A 361 -25.31 43.92 19.35
N GLY A 362 -25.50 43.74 18.05
CA GLY A 362 -24.90 44.59 17.01
C GLY A 362 -23.39 44.42 16.85
N ASN A 363 -22.80 43.37 17.43
CA ASN A 363 -21.34 43.13 17.39
C ASN A 363 -20.88 42.49 16.07
N MET A 364 -21.77 41.75 15.38
CA MET A 364 -21.48 41.11 14.09
C MET A 364 -22.70 41.15 13.17
N SER A 365 -22.45 41.17 11.86
CA SER A 365 -23.49 41.02 10.84
C SER A 365 -23.78 39.54 10.59
N PHE A 366 -25.00 39.24 10.14
CA PHE A 366 -25.37 37.89 9.69
C PHE A 366 -24.47 37.37 8.56
N GLU A 367 -24.02 38.28 7.70
CA GLU A 367 -23.06 37.97 6.63
C GLU A 367 -21.76 37.36 7.17
N ASN A 368 -21.18 37.95 8.21
CA ASN A 368 -19.93 37.47 8.80
C ASN A 368 -20.11 36.10 9.47
N ILE A 369 -21.30 35.80 9.99
CA ILE A 369 -21.61 34.49 10.57
C ILE A 369 -21.64 33.42 9.47
N MET A 370 -22.34 33.69 8.37
CA MET A 370 -22.37 32.78 7.21
C MET A 370 -20.97 32.58 6.64
N LEU A 371 -20.16 33.64 6.58
CA LEU A 371 -18.78 33.58 6.10
C LEU A 371 -17.92 32.65 6.97
N VAL A 372 -17.96 32.86 8.29
CA VAL A 372 -17.21 32.03 9.25
C VAL A 372 -17.67 30.57 9.20
N LEU A 373 -18.98 30.32 9.13
CA LEU A 373 -19.54 28.97 8.99
C LEU A 373 -19.00 28.26 7.74
N ASN A 374 -19.10 28.91 6.56
CA ASN A 374 -18.67 28.30 5.30
C ASN A 374 -17.15 28.07 5.26
N CYS A 375 -16.35 29.02 5.75
CA CYS A 375 -14.89 28.86 5.79
C CYS A 375 -14.46 27.68 6.66
N ILE A 376 -15.08 27.51 7.83
CA ILE A 376 -14.78 26.40 8.74
C ILE A 376 -15.27 25.07 8.16
N LEU A 377 -16.45 25.04 7.52
CA LEU A 377 -16.99 23.83 6.90
C LEU A 377 -16.08 23.31 5.79
N PHE A 378 -15.66 24.17 4.86
CA PHE A 378 -14.73 23.78 3.80
C PHE A 378 -13.34 23.41 4.35
N GLY A 379 -12.86 24.11 5.37
CA GLY A 379 -11.63 23.75 6.07
C GLY A 379 -11.71 22.37 6.73
N ALA A 380 -12.82 22.04 7.38
CA ALA A 380 -13.04 20.73 7.99
C ALA A 380 -13.12 19.62 6.93
N MET A 381 -13.79 19.86 5.80
CA MET A 381 -13.80 18.92 4.67
C MET A 381 -12.39 18.69 4.11
N ALA A 382 -11.56 19.73 4.00
CA ALA A 382 -10.17 19.62 3.56
C ALA A 382 -9.32 18.77 4.51
N VAL A 383 -9.54 18.88 5.83
CA VAL A 383 -8.91 18.01 6.83
C VAL A 383 -9.36 16.56 6.67
N GLY A 384 -10.65 16.32 6.43
CA GLY A 384 -11.17 14.96 6.19
C GLY A 384 -10.57 14.31 4.94
N GLN A 385 -10.50 15.05 3.83
CA GLN A 385 -9.87 14.60 2.59
C GLN A 385 -8.36 14.40 2.74
N THR A 386 -7.71 15.20 3.57
CA THR A 386 -6.31 15.01 3.94
C THR A 386 -6.10 13.71 4.70
N ALA A 387 -6.93 13.47 5.71
CA ALA A 387 -6.83 12.29 6.57
C ALA A 387 -7.05 10.99 5.77
N SER A 388 -7.93 11.01 4.76
CA SER A 388 -8.15 9.84 3.89
C SER A 388 -6.96 9.50 3.00
N LEU A 389 -6.02 10.41 2.77
CA LEU A 389 -4.77 10.14 2.03
C LEU A 389 -3.70 9.46 2.90
N ALA A 390 -3.84 9.45 4.23
CA ALA A 390 -2.82 8.93 5.13
C ALA A 390 -2.38 7.46 4.85
N PRO A 391 -3.28 6.52 4.52
CA PRO A 391 -2.89 5.15 4.19
C PRO A 391 -1.99 5.06 2.96
N ASP A 392 -2.28 5.84 1.91
CA ASP A 392 -1.47 5.90 0.70
C ASP A 392 -0.07 6.44 0.99
N TYR A 393 0.05 7.47 1.82
CA TYR A 393 1.34 7.99 2.28
C TYR A 393 2.12 6.96 3.09
N SER A 394 1.45 6.25 4.01
CA SER A 394 2.09 5.19 4.80
C SER A 394 2.64 4.07 3.90
N LYS A 395 1.86 3.65 2.89
CA LYS A 395 2.27 2.63 1.92
C LYS A 395 3.48 3.11 1.11
N ALA A 396 3.44 4.32 0.60
CA ALA A 396 4.54 4.90 -0.16
C ALA A 396 5.82 5.05 0.64
N ILE A 397 5.74 5.40 1.93
CA ILE A 397 6.90 5.45 2.83
C ILE A 397 7.54 4.06 2.97
N SER A 398 6.72 3.02 3.14
CA SER A 398 7.20 1.63 3.22
C SER A 398 7.89 1.19 1.92
N SER A 399 7.23 1.40 0.77
CA SER A 399 7.80 1.08 -0.54
C SER A 399 9.08 1.89 -0.81
N SER A 400 9.13 3.15 -0.36
CA SER A 400 10.32 3.99 -0.46
C SER A 400 11.49 3.43 0.33
N LYS A 401 11.25 2.92 1.54
CA LYS A 401 12.31 2.29 2.36
C LYS A 401 12.89 1.06 1.66
N ASN A 402 12.05 0.21 1.06
CA ASN A 402 12.50 -0.98 0.33
C ASN A 402 13.34 -0.61 -0.91
N ILE A 403 12.88 0.38 -1.68
CA ILE A 403 13.63 0.84 -2.86
C ILE A 403 14.97 1.46 -2.44
N LEU A 404 14.99 2.26 -1.37
CA LEU A 404 16.21 2.90 -0.90
C LEU A 404 17.19 1.91 -0.25
N SER A 405 16.71 0.88 0.46
CA SER A 405 17.58 -0.17 0.97
C SER A 405 18.19 -0.98 -0.16
N LEU A 406 17.43 -1.24 -1.23
CA LEU A 406 17.96 -1.86 -2.45
C LEU A 406 19.04 -0.99 -3.12
N PHE A 407 18.86 0.33 -3.18
CA PHE A 407 19.87 1.25 -3.73
C PHE A 407 21.13 1.38 -2.87
N GLN A 408 21.03 1.19 -1.56
CA GLN A 408 22.18 1.23 -0.65
C GLN A 408 22.93 -0.10 -0.57
N ARG A 409 22.32 -1.19 -1.05
CA ARG A 409 22.93 -2.52 -1.04
C ARG A 409 24.08 -2.59 -2.03
N VAL A 410 25.28 -2.82 -1.51
CA VAL A 410 26.47 -3.12 -2.32
C VAL A 410 26.62 -4.65 -2.41
N PRO A 411 26.64 -5.23 -3.61
CA PRO A 411 26.82 -6.68 -3.80
C PRO A 411 28.24 -7.10 -3.39
N THR A 412 28.39 -8.34 -2.90
CA THR A 412 29.71 -8.90 -2.55
C THR A 412 30.58 -9.05 -3.80
N ILE A 413 29.96 -9.43 -4.91
CA ILE A 413 30.57 -9.56 -6.23
C ILE A 413 29.92 -8.52 -7.14
N ASP A 414 30.60 -7.38 -7.32
CA ASP A 414 30.11 -6.29 -8.18
C ASP A 414 30.49 -6.56 -9.64
N ASN A 415 29.48 -6.89 -10.45
CA ASN A 415 29.65 -7.13 -11.89
C ASN A 415 29.89 -5.85 -12.71
N SER A 416 29.72 -4.68 -12.10
CA SER A 416 29.88 -3.37 -12.73
C SER A 416 31.13 -2.61 -12.30
N SER A 417 31.92 -3.21 -11.39
CA SER A 417 33.21 -2.68 -10.97
C SER A 417 34.22 -2.78 -12.11
N THR A 418 34.86 -1.66 -12.45
CA THR A 418 36.03 -1.61 -13.35
C THR A 418 37.34 -1.81 -12.59
N VAL A 419 37.27 -2.12 -11.29
CA VAL A 419 38.43 -2.33 -10.43
C VAL A 419 38.79 -3.81 -10.47
N GLY A 420 39.95 -4.10 -11.05
CA GLY A 420 40.48 -5.46 -11.18
C GLY A 420 41.69 -5.48 -12.13
N ASN A 421 42.36 -6.62 -12.21
CA ASN A 421 43.45 -6.82 -13.17
C ASN A 421 42.86 -7.29 -14.51
N GLU A 422 42.94 -6.45 -15.54
CA GLU A 422 42.66 -6.87 -16.92
C GLU A 422 43.92 -7.50 -17.52
N LEU A 423 43.88 -8.80 -17.79
CA LEU A 423 44.99 -9.52 -18.40
C LEU A 423 45.02 -9.23 -19.91
N THR A 424 46.18 -8.79 -20.42
CA THR A 424 46.39 -8.55 -21.87
C THR A 424 46.54 -9.86 -22.66
N THR A 425 46.96 -10.93 -22.00
CA THR A 425 47.14 -12.28 -22.56
C THR A 425 46.63 -13.31 -21.55
N PHE A 426 45.86 -14.29 -22.03
CA PHE A 426 45.22 -15.31 -21.21
C PHE A 426 45.64 -16.71 -21.68
N ASP A 427 46.39 -17.42 -20.82
CA ASP A 427 46.95 -18.76 -21.12
C ASP A 427 45.99 -19.92 -20.73
N GLY A 428 44.86 -19.62 -20.08
CA GLY A 428 43.81 -20.61 -19.79
C GLY A 428 44.12 -21.64 -18.70
N GLN A 429 45.24 -21.50 -17.96
CA GLN A 429 45.53 -22.36 -16.82
C GLN A 429 44.67 -21.98 -15.61
N ILE A 430 43.93 -22.95 -15.07
CA ILE A 430 43.04 -22.79 -13.90
C ILE A 430 43.44 -23.84 -12.86
N ASP A 431 43.92 -23.38 -11.71
CA ASP A 431 44.26 -24.23 -10.58
C ASP A 431 43.22 -24.06 -9.46
N LEU A 432 42.73 -25.18 -8.91
CA LEU A 432 41.80 -25.24 -7.79
C LEU A 432 42.55 -25.84 -6.60
N ILE A 433 42.89 -25.04 -5.59
CA ILE A 433 43.72 -25.47 -4.45
C ILE A 433 42.90 -25.42 -3.17
N ASP A 434 42.67 -26.59 -2.55
CA ASP A 434 41.97 -26.78 -1.26
C ASP A 434 40.72 -25.89 -1.06
N LEU A 435 39.86 -25.82 -2.09
CA LEU A 435 38.64 -25.02 -2.06
C LEU A 435 37.62 -25.60 -1.09
N GLN A 436 37.16 -24.77 -0.16
CA GLN A 436 36.03 -25.06 0.70
C GLN A 436 34.86 -24.15 0.33
N PHE A 437 33.68 -24.72 0.09
CA PHE A 437 32.51 -23.94 -0.32
C PHE A 437 31.23 -24.36 0.39
N HIS A 438 30.50 -23.35 0.88
CA HIS A 438 29.19 -23.46 1.49
C HIS A 438 28.24 -22.47 0.80
N TYR A 439 27.01 -22.90 0.51
CA TYR A 439 26.00 -21.97 0.01
C TYR A 439 25.57 -21.03 1.14
N PRO A 440 25.49 -19.71 0.91
CA PRO A 440 25.08 -18.75 1.95
C PRO A 440 23.71 -19.04 2.58
N ASN A 441 22.79 -19.64 1.81
CA ASN A 441 21.45 -19.98 2.28
C ASN A 441 21.37 -21.31 3.05
N ARG A 442 22.43 -22.12 3.02
CA ARG A 442 22.57 -23.39 3.76
C ARG A 442 24.00 -23.56 4.26
N PRO A 443 24.46 -22.69 5.18
CA PRO A 443 25.83 -22.69 5.64
C PRO A 443 26.19 -23.98 6.38
N GLU A 444 25.20 -24.69 6.92
CA GLU A 444 25.40 -25.98 7.60
C GLU A 444 25.80 -27.16 6.69
N VAL A 445 25.65 -27.05 5.36
CA VAL A 445 26.02 -28.13 4.43
C VAL A 445 27.24 -27.73 3.62
N GLN A 446 28.37 -28.38 3.90
CA GLN A 446 29.57 -28.28 3.08
C GLN A 446 29.36 -29.01 1.75
N VAL A 447 29.61 -28.33 0.63
CA VAL A 447 29.46 -28.91 -0.71
C VAL A 447 30.82 -29.27 -1.33
N LEU A 448 31.83 -28.40 -1.16
CA LEU A 448 33.22 -28.64 -1.58
C LEU A 448 34.15 -28.58 -0.39
#